data_AF-A0A8S9QER4-F1
#
_entry.id   AF-A0A8S9QER4-F1
#
_cell.length_a   1.000
_cell.length_b   1.000
_cell.length_c   1.000
_cell.angle_alpha   90.00
_cell.angle_beta   90.00
_cell.angle_gamma   90.00
#
_symmetry.space_group_name_H-M   'P 1'
#
loop_
_entity.id
_entity.type
_entity.pdbx_description
1 polymer ?
#
loop_
_entity_poly.entity_id
_entity_poly.type
_entity_poly.pdbx_seq_one_letter_code
_entity_poly.pdbx_strand_id
1 'polypeptide(L)'
;VYGLRKLPTGFINESEEIFSGVVRNVMEETGVTKSKMVKTEFVEVIAFRHGHKVAFETSDLFFICMLKPLSNKVIIDNLEIKAAKWMPLENGDKMFKRVIDICEARLRYRYCSVG
;
A
#
# COMPACT_ATOMS: atom_id res chain seq x y z
N VAL A 1 -5.61 -22.33 -8.39
CA VAL A 1 -4.81 -21.98 -7.19
C VAL A 1 -5.06 -20.53 -6.86
N TYR A 2 -5.89 -20.23 -5.85
CA TYR A 2 -6.11 -18.85 -5.42
C TYR A 2 -4.97 -18.45 -4.47
N GLY A 3 -4.01 -17.68 -4.98
CA GLY A 3 -2.91 -17.15 -4.18
C GLY A 3 -3.39 -16.12 -3.15
N LEU A 4 -2.67 -16.02 -2.04
CA LEU A 4 -2.86 -15.00 -1.02
C LEU A 4 -2.69 -13.61 -1.66
N ARG A 5 -3.74 -12.79 -1.63
CA ARG A 5 -3.72 -11.44 -2.20
C ARG A 5 -3.32 -10.45 -1.12
N LYS A 6 -2.25 -9.70 -1.36
CA LYS A 6 -1.67 -8.74 -0.42
C LYS A 6 -1.75 -7.32 -0.98
N LEU A 7 -1.68 -6.33 -0.09
CA LEU A 7 -1.34 -4.96 -0.48
C LEU A 7 0.13 -4.91 -0.90
N PRO A 8 0.53 -3.95 -1.75
CA PRO A 8 1.94 -3.67 -1.98
C PRO A 8 2.66 -3.34 -0.66
N THR A 9 3.82 -3.93 -0.44
CA THR A 9 4.62 -3.77 0.77
C THR A 9 6.10 -3.86 0.44
N GLY A 10 6.89 -2.88 0.87
CA GLY A 10 8.34 -2.91 0.72
C GLY A 10 9.02 -2.16 1.85
N PHE A 11 10.35 -2.25 1.88
CA PHE A 11 11.17 -1.52 2.83
C PHE A 11 11.35 -0.07 2.40
N ILE A 12 11.59 0.80 3.39
CA ILE A 12 12.07 2.16 3.19
C ILE A 12 13.58 2.12 3.36
N ASN A 13 14.31 2.69 2.40
CA ASN A 13 15.76 2.72 2.44
C ASN A 13 16.28 3.70 3.50
N GLU A 14 17.53 3.53 3.91
CA GLU A 14 18.18 4.49 4.81
C GLU A 14 18.18 5.89 4.18
N SER A 15 17.81 6.91 4.96
CA SER A 15 17.64 8.30 4.51
C SER A 15 16.54 8.53 3.45
N GLU A 16 15.69 7.54 3.18
CA GLU A 16 14.51 7.70 2.31
C GLU A 16 13.30 8.16 3.12
N GLU A 17 12.54 9.10 2.57
CA GLU A 17 11.29 9.54 3.17
C GLU A 17 10.19 8.50 2.97
N ILE A 18 9.32 8.30 3.96
CA ILE A 18 8.25 7.28 3.90
C ILE A 18 7.38 7.48 2.66
N PHE A 19 7.02 8.72 2.34
CA PHE A 19 6.13 8.98 1.20
C PHE A 19 6.79 8.63 -0.13
N SER A 20 8.08 8.89 -0.30
CA SER A 20 8.81 8.60 -1.54
C SER A 20 9.05 7.10 -1.68
N GLY A 21 9.42 6.42 -0.59
CA GLY A 21 9.60 4.97 -0.58
C GLY A 21 8.31 4.19 -0.78
N VAL A 22 7.18 4.60 -0.20
CA VAL A 22 5.88 3.95 -0.45
C VAL A 22 5.46 4.09 -1.91
N VAL A 23 5.60 5.30 -2.47
CA VAL A 23 5.30 5.54 -3.87
C VAL A 23 6.21 4.67 -4.76
N ARG A 24 7.52 4.63 -4.50
CA ARG A 24 8.51 3.78 -5.19
C ARG A 24 8.16 2.29 -5.11
N ASN A 25 7.86 1.77 -3.92
CA ASN A 25 7.53 0.35 -3.72
C ASN A 25 6.29 -0.05 -4.55
N VAL A 26 5.27 0.81 -4.61
CA VAL A 26 4.12 0.58 -5.50
C VAL A 26 4.53 0.63 -6.97
N MET A 27 5.50 1.46 -7.36
CA MET A 27 6.03 1.46 -8.73
C MET A 27 6.68 0.11 -9.07
N GLU A 28 7.61 -0.34 -8.22
CA GLU A 28 8.37 -1.59 -8.40
C GLU A 28 7.42 -2.78 -8.51
N GLU A 29 6.48 -2.92 -7.57
CA GLU A 29 5.55 -4.04 -7.56
C GLU A 29 4.47 -3.99 -8.65
N THR A 30 4.18 -2.82 -9.25
CA THR A 30 3.13 -2.67 -10.27
C THR A 30 3.65 -2.43 -11.69
N GLY A 31 4.98 -2.35 -11.91
CA GLY A 31 5.60 -2.41 -13.24
C GLY A 31 6.98 -1.76 -13.37
N VAL A 32 7.89 -2.43 -14.08
CA VAL A 32 9.35 -2.13 -14.20
C VAL A 32 9.71 -0.85 -14.98
N THR A 33 8.78 -0.23 -15.73
CA THR A 33 9.07 0.96 -16.56
C THR A 33 8.18 2.16 -16.22
N LYS A 34 8.80 3.33 -16.00
CA LYS A 34 8.16 4.61 -15.59
C LYS A 34 6.94 5.03 -16.43
N SER A 35 6.82 4.53 -17.66
CA SER A 35 5.73 4.83 -18.60
C SER A 35 4.50 3.92 -18.47
N LYS A 36 4.56 2.82 -17.71
CA LYS A 36 3.49 1.78 -17.66
C LYS A 36 2.79 1.65 -16.30
N MET A 37 3.19 2.45 -15.32
CA MET A 37 2.75 2.35 -13.93
C MET A 37 1.32 2.83 -13.65
N VAL A 38 0.74 2.33 -12.55
CA VAL A 38 -0.29 3.07 -11.81
C VAL A 38 0.41 4.27 -11.18
N LYS A 39 0.27 5.45 -11.78
CA LYS A 39 0.73 6.69 -11.16
C LYS A 39 -0.07 6.90 -9.88
N THR A 40 0.61 7.13 -8.77
CA THR A 40 -0.01 7.38 -7.47
C THR A 40 0.59 8.62 -6.83
N GLU A 41 -0.22 9.29 -6.01
CA GLU A 41 0.20 10.40 -5.17
C GLU A 41 0.02 9.99 -3.71
N PHE A 42 1.00 10.32 -2.87
CA PHE A 42 0.91 10.09 -1.44
C PHE A 42 -0.14 11.00 -0.80
N VAL A 43 -1.02 10.44 0.03
CA VAL A 43 -2.06 11.21 0.72
C VAL A 43 -1.71 11.38 2.19
N GLU A 44 -1.60 10.29 2.93
CA GLU A 44 -1.31 10.32 4.38
C GLU A 44 -0.83 8.96 4.89
N VAL A 45 -0.14 8.96 6.04
CA VAL A 45 0.01 7.77 6.88
C VAL A 45 -1.28 7.60 7.68
N ILE A 46 -1.91 6.44 7.57
CA ILE A 46 -3.19 6.15 8.22
C ILE A 46 -2.98 5.52 9.60
N ALA A 47 -2.01 4.62 9.68
CA ALA A 47 -1.68 3.89 10.90
C ALA A 47 -0.23 3.41 10.82
N PHE A 48 0.32 3.04 11.96
CA PHE A 48 1.59 2.32 12.04
C PHE A 48 1.50 1.22 13.08
N ARG A 49 2.30 0.19 12.91
CA ARG A 49 2.50 -0.88 13.88
C ARG A 49 3.96 -0.88 14.29
N HIS A 50 4.19 -0.90 15.59
CA HIS A 50 5.50 -1.16 16.17
C HIS A 50 5.54 -2.60 16.65
N GLY A 51 6.40 -3.42 16.07
CA GLY A 51 6.73 -4.75 16.55
C GLY A 51 8.03 -4.72 17.33
N HIS A 52 8.00 -5.06 18.62
CA HIS A 52 9.22 -5.27 19.40
C HIS A 52 9.72 -6.73 19.24
N LYS A 53 11.05 -6.91 19.14
CA LYS A 53 11.74 -8.22 19.14
C LYS A 53 11.32 -9.18 18.02
N VAL A 54 11.25 -8.68 16.78
CA VAL A 54 10.76 -9.50 15.64
C VAL A 54 11.86 -10.40 15.08
N ALA A 55 13.06 -9.85 14.80
CA ALA A 55 14.28 -10.59 14.48
C ALA A 55 15.50 -9.78 14.96
N PHE A 56 16.50 -10.43 15.58
CA PHE A 56 17.76 -9.78 16.02
C PHE A 56 17.62 -8.59 16.99
N GLU A 57 16.62 -8.59 17.88
CA GLU A 57 16.36 -7.53 18.87
C GLU A 57 16.06 -6.13 18.30
N THR A 58 15.90 -6.00 16.98
CA THR A 58 15.53 -4.74 16.36
C THR A 58 14.02 -4.51 16.43
N SER A 59 13.64 -3.24 16.56
CA SER A 59 12.25 -2.80 16.46
C SER A 59 11.85 -2.69 15.01
N ASP A 60 10.69 -3.24 14.65
CA ASP A 60 10.08 -3.10 13.32
C ASP A 60 9.00 -2.01 13.37
N LEU A 61 9.07 -1.08 12.44
CA LEU A 61 8.02 -0.08 12.21
C LEU A 61 7.38 -0.37 10.85
N PHE A 62 6.09 -0.69 10.88
CA PHE A 62 5.30 -0.94 9.69
C PHE A 62 4.26 0.16 9.51
N PHE A 63 4.34 0.90 8.40
CA PHE A 63 3.44 2.01 8.11
C PHE A 63 2.37 1.61 7.10
N ILE A 64 1.11 1.95 7.40
CA ILE A 64 -0.02 1.81 6.49
C ILE A 64 -0.28 3.19 5.88
N CYS A 65 -0.12 3.30 4.57
CA CYS A 65 -0.22 4.57 3.86
C CYS A 65 -1.38 4.57 2.86
N MET A 66 -2.03 5.72 2.73
CA MET A 66 -3.04 5.96 1.70
C MET A 66 -2.39 6.59 0.48
N LEU A 67 -2.67 6.01 -0.69
CA LEU A 67 -2.27 6.57 -1.98
C LEU A 67 -3.49 6.87 -2.82
N LYS A 68 -3.45 7.97 -3.57
CA LYS A 68 -4.45 8.31 -4.56
C LYS A 68 -3.94 7.89 -5.94
N PRO A 69 -4.62 6.99 -6.66
CA PRO A 69 -4.26 6.71 -8.04
C PRO A 69 -4.58 7.91 -8.93
N LEU A 70 -3.63 8.29 -9.78
CA LEU A 70 -3.78 9.26 -10.85
C LEU A 70 -4.24 8.58 -12.17
N SER A 71 -4.28 7.25 -12.20
CA SER A 71 -4.74 6.42 -13.32
C SER A 71 -5.25 5.08 -12.81
N ASN A 72 -6.26 4.51 -13.47
CA ASN A 72 -6.81 3.18 -13.17
C ASN A 72 -6.16 2.06 -14.00
N LYS A 73 -5.17 2.37 -14.84
CA LYS A 73 -4.53 1.38 -15.72
C LYS A 73 -3.45 0.62 -14.95
N VAL A 74 -3.69 -0.68 -14.72
CA VAL A 74 -2.69 -1.60 -14.16
C VAL A 74 -2.02 -2.33 -15.32
N ILE A 75 -0.70 -2.22 -15.46
CA ILE A 75 0.07 -2.94 -16.48
C ILE A 75 1.11 -3.79 -15.76
N ILE A 76 0.91 -5.09 -15.76
CA ILE A 76 1.79 -6.04 -15.06
C ILE A 76 3.08 -6.25 -15.87
N ASP A 77 4.21 -6.30 -15.18
CA ASP A 77 5.42 -6.93 -15.69
C ASP A 77 5.47 -8.39 -15.19
N ASN A 78 5.38 -9.34 -16.12
CA ASN A 78 5.31 -10.77 -15.81
C ASN A 78 6.63 -11.34 -15.24
N LEU A 79 7.71 -10.55 -15.21
CA LEU A 79 9.02 -10.97 -14.68
C LEU A 79 9.08 -10.95 -13.15
N GLU A 80 8.35 -10.05 -12.49
CA GLU A 80 8.46 -9.83 -11.03
C GLU A 80 7.20 -10.25 -10.26
N ILE A 81 6.02 -9.97 -10.80
CA ILE A 81 4.74 -10.29 -10.16
C ILE A 81 3.82 -11.10 -11.08
N LYS A 82 3.17 -12.14 -10.52
CA LYS A 82 2.29 -13.03 -11.30
C LYS A 82 0.98 -12.37 -11.73
N ALA A 83 0.47 -11.42 -10.95
CA ALA A 83 -0.76 -10.67 -11.25
C ALA A 83 -0.92 -9.46 -10.33
N ALA A 84 -1.38 -8.33 -10.87
CA ALA A 84 -1.90 -7.19 -10.13
C ALA A 84 -3.27 -6.78 -10.70
N LYS A 85 -4.22 -6.47 -9.82
CA LYS A 85 -5.56 -6.01 -10.23
C LYS A 85 -6.19 -5.14 -9.16
N TRP A 86 -7.08 -4.26 -9.58
CA TRP A 86 -8.04 -3.63 -8.67
C TRP A 86 -8.96 -4.69 -8.07
N MET A 87 -9.31 -4.51 -6.80
CA MET A 87 -10.16 -5.44 -6.08
C MET A 87 -11.20 -4.70 -5.25
N PRO A 88 -12.42 -5.27 -5.13
CA PRO A 88 -13.37 -4.82 -4.12
C PRO A 88 -12.75 -4.95 -2.72
N LEU A 89 -13.04 -3.98 -1.87
CA LEU A 89 -12.48 -3.89 -0.51
C LEU A 89 -12.83 -5.11 0.36
N GLU A 90 -13.95 -5.77 0.05
CA GLU A 90 -14.47 -6.94 0.76
C GLU A 90 -13.63 -8.23 0.56
N ASN A 91 -12.77 -8.26 -0.47
CA ASN A 91 -12.10 -9.47 -0.96
C ASN A 91 -10.68 -9.69 -0.40
N GLY A 92 -10.38 -9.18 0.79
CA GLY A 92 -9.08 -9.32 1.47
C GLY A 92 -9.08 -10.24 2.70
N ASP A 93 -7.89 -10.55 3.21
CA ASP A 93 -7.72 -11.29 4.47
C ASP A 93 -8.08 -10.44 5.71
N LYS A 94 -7.98 -11.02 6.92
CA LYS A 94 -8.34 -10.30 8.17
C LYS A 94 -7.54 -9.02 8.40
N MET A 95 -6.26 -8.99 8.00
CA MET A 95 -5.42 -7.81 8.13
C MET A 95 -5.83 -6.75 7.12
N PHE A 96 -6.09 -7.17 5.88
CA PHE A 96 -6.62 -6.33 4.82
C PHE A 96 -7.94 -5.67 5.23
N LYS A 97 -8.88 -6.43 5.80
CA LYS A 97 -10.16 -5.91 6.29
C LYS A 97 -9.98 -4.84 7.36
N ARG A 98 -9.09 -5.06 8.35
CA ARG A 98 -8.79 -4.03 9.37
C ARG A 98 -8.20 -2.76 8.75
N VAL A 99 -7.30 -2.89 7.78
CA VAL A 99 -6.75 -1.74 7.06
C VAL A 99 -7.85 -0.99 6.31
N ILE A 100 -8.73 -1.71 5.62
CA ILE A 100 -9.89 -1.14 4.93
C ILE A 100 -10.83 -0.42 5.90
N ASP A 101 -11.17 -1.02 7.04
CA ASP A 101 -12.06 -0.41 8.02
C ASP A 101 -11.49 0.93 8.53
N ILE A 102 -10.18 1.00 8.78
CA ILE A 102 -9.50 2.23 9.17
C ILE A 102 -9.53 3.25 8.02
N CYS A 103 -9.25 2.82 6.77
CA CYS A 103 -9.34 3.68 5.58
C CYS A 103 -10.75 4.25 5.40
N GLU A 104 -11.79 3.42 5.52
CA GLU A 104 -13.19 3.84 5.38
C GLU A 104 -13.60 4.81 6.48
N ALA A 105 -13.30 4.50 7.74
CA ALA A 105 -13.59 5.40 8.86
C ALA A 105 -12.92 6.77 8.65
N ARG A 106 -11.68 6.77 8.15
CA ARG A 106 -10.93 7.99 7.86
C ARG A 106 -11.54 8.79 6.69
N LEU A 107 -11.95 8.12 5.61
CA LEU A 107 -12.63 8.75 4.49
C LEU A 107 -13.97 9.35 4.93
N ARG A 108 -14.79 8.59 5.68
CA ARG A 108 -16.07 9.08 6.22
C ARG A 108 -15.88 10.31 7.10
N TYR A 109 -14.86 10.33 7.96
CA TYR A 109 -14.58 11.52 8.78
C TYR A 109 -14.25 12.75 7.94
N ARG A 110 -13.49 12.61 6.85
CA ARG A 110 -13.18 13.73 5.93
C ARG A 110 -14.39 14.25 5.16
N TYR A 111 -15.32 13.36 4.79
CA TYR A 111 -16.55 13.77 4.08
C TYR A 111 -17.66 14.26 5.02
N CYS A 112 -17.72 13.78 6.27
CA CYS A 112 -18.70 14.25 7.26
C CYS A 112 -18.29 15.52 8.01
N SER A 113 -17.04 15.97 7.90
CA SER A 113 -16.58 17.26 8.46
C SER A 113 -16.85 18.47 7.54
N VAL A 114 -17.53 18.26 6.41
CA VAL A 114 -18.05 19.32 5.54
C VAL A 114 -19.58 19.26 5.60
N GLY A 115 -20.13 19.63 6.75
CA GLY A 115 -21.57 19.71 7.02
C GLY A 115 -21.85 20.82 8.00
#